data_AF-A0A3B0SH40-F1
#
_entry.id   AF-A0A3B0SH40-F1
#
_cell.length_a   1.000
_cell.length_b   1.000
_cell.length_c   1.000
_cell.angle_alpha   90.00
_cell.angle_beta   90.00
_cell.angle_gamma   90.00
#
_symmetry.space_group_name_H-M   'P 1'
#
loop_
_entity.id
_entity.type
_entity.pdbx_description
1 polymer ?
#
loop_
_entity_poly.entity_id
_entity_poly.type
_entity_poly.pdbx_seq_one_letter_code
_entity_poly.pdbx_strand_id
1 'polypeptide(L)'
;MDNENWLKYGVIVLGAVGFLAIIALALSAGSGEIEGRSWVVQEMTVDGTKIQPIDSAMPVANFVEGTVSGVAGCNSYSGSYTIDGDAITIGPLAATL
;
A
#
# COMPACT_ATOMS: atom_id res chain seq x y z
N MET A 1 -12.79 15.71 51.31
CA MET A 1 -11.79 15.48 50.26
C MET A 1 -11.92 14.02 49.89
N ASP A 2 -12.78 13.78 48.91
CA ASP A 2 -13.57 12.55 48.86
C ASP A 2 -12.86 11.56 47.93
N ASN A 3 -12.54 10.41 48.50
CA ASN A 3 -11.76 9.29 47.96
C ASN A 3 -12.47 8.52 46.83
N GLU A 4 -13.57 9.03 46.29
CA GLU A 4 -14.34 8.40 45.21
C GLU A 4 -14.03 8.98 43.83
N ASN A 5 -13.35 10.14 43.77
CA ASN A 5 -13.07 10.82 42.50
C ASN A 5 -11.84 10.24 41.78
N TRP A 6 -10.83 9.74 42.50
CA TRP A 6 -9.59 9.23 41.89
C TRP A 6 -9.81 7.94 41.06
N LEU A 7 -10.72 7.05 41.49
CA LEU A 7 -11.09 5.86 40.73
C LEU A 7 -11.87 6.21 39.46
N LYS A 8 -12.77 7.19 39.53
CA LYS A 8 -13.61 7.61 38.40
C LYS A 8 -12.77 8.25 37.29
N TYR A 9 -11.91 9.21 37.61
CA TYR A 9 -11.08 9.88 36.62
C TYR A 9 -9.95 8.99 36.09
N GLY A 10 -9.38 8.11 36.93
CA GLY A 10 -8.34 7.16 36.50
C GLY A 10 -8.82 6.14 35.47
N VAL A 11 -10.04 5.62 35.63
CA VAL A 11 -10.65 4.67 34.68
C VAL A 11 -11.03 5.35 33.36
N ILE A 12 -11.49 6.60 33.39
CA ILE A 12 -11.83 7.38 32.17
C ILE A 12 -10.57 7.67 31.34
N VAL A 13 -9.46 8.05 31.97
CA VAL A 13 -8.19 8.33 31.28
C VAL A 13 -7.58 7.06 30.67
N LEU A 14 -7.61 5.93 31.39
CA LEU A 14 -7.16 4.63 30.87
C LEU A 14 -8.05 4.13 29.72
N GLY A 15 -9.37 4.32 29.81
CA GLY A 15 -10.31 3.98 28.75
C GLY A 15 -10.12 4.82 27.49
N ALA A 16 -9.89 6.13 27.60
CA ALA A 16 -9.68 7.03 26.46
C ALA A 16 -8.36 6.75 25.72
N VAL A 17 -7.28 6.45 26.43
CA VAL A 17 -5.98 6.10 25.83
C VAL A 17 -6.04 4.71 25.18
N GLY A 18 -6.69 3.73 25.83
CA GLY A 18 -6.90 2.40 25.26
C GLY A 18 -7.79 2.42 24.01
N PHE A 19 -8.82 3.25 23.98
CA PHE A 19 -9.74 3.37 22.84
C PHE A 19 -9.09 4.04 21.62
N LEU A 20 -8.23 5.05 21.83
CA LEU A 20 -7.46 5.68 20.75
C LEU A 20 -6.41 4.74 20.13
N ALA A 21 -5.76 3.89 20.94
CA ALA A 21 -4.79 2.91 20.45
C ALA A 21 -5.44 1.79 19.59
N ILE A 22 -6.68 1.40 19.90
CA ILE A 22 -7.43 0.38 19.13
C ILE A 22 -7.88 0.91 17.76
N ILE A 23 -8.27 2.19 17.67
CA ILE A 23 -8.65 2.82 16.38
C ILE A 23 -7.44 2.88 15.43
N ALA A 24 -6.25 3.21 15.94
CA ALA A 24 -5.03 3.28 15.13
C ALA A 24 -4.62 1.92 14.55
N LEU A 25 -4.84 0.81 15.27
CA LEU A 25 -4.49 -0.54 14.81
C LEU A 25 -5.42 -1.05 13.69
N ALA A 26 -6.71 -0.68 13.71
CA ALA A 26 -7.70 -1.16 12.72
C ALA A 26 -7.55 -0.51 11.33
N LEU A 27 -6.83 0.61 11.23
CA LEU A 27 -6.60 1.34 9.97
C LEU A 27 -5.50 0.71 9.09
N SER A 28 -4.75 -0.28 9.60
CA SER A 28 -3.58 -0.87 8.91
C SER A 28 -3.90 -2.13 8.11
N ALA A 29 -5.13 -2.64 8.13
CA ALA A 29 -5.42 -4.01 7.68
C ALA A 29 -5.57 -4.21 6.16
N GLY A 30 -5.24 -3.21 5.31
CA GLY A 30 -5.49 -3.30 3.85
C GLY A 30 -4.34 -2.91 2.93
N SER A 31 -3.22 -2.36 3.41
CA SER A 31 -2.12 -1.87 2.55
C SER A 31 -0.86 -2.76 2.56
N GLY A 32 -0.87 -3.83 3.36
CA GLY A 32 0.36 -4.46 3.85
C GLY A 32 1.09 -5.42 2.91
N GLU A 33 0.56 -5.75 1.74
CA GLU A 33 1.18 -6.81 0.92
C GLU A 33 2.11 -6.30 -0.19
N ILE A 34 1.77 -5.21 -0.87
CA ILE A 34 2.55 -4.72 -2.02
C ILE A 34 3.45 -3.51 -1.73
N GLU A 35 3.14 -2.75 -0.68
CA GLU A 35 3.89 -1.56 -0.27
C GLU A 35 5.34 -1.88 0.08
N GLY A 36 6.27 -1.04 -0.36
CA GLY A 36 7.70 -1.19 -0.07
C GLY A 36 8.35 -2.39 -0.78
N ARG A 37 7.71 -2.97 -1.80
CA ARG A 37 8.23 -4.11 -2.58
C ARG A 37 8.46 -3.75 -4.04
N SER A 38 9.41 -4.46 -4.63
CA SER A 38 9.67 -4.50 -6.06
C SER A 38 9.14 -5.80 -6.65
N TRP A 39 8.38 -5.69 -7.73
CA TRP A 39 7.72 -6.80 -8.41
C TRP A 39 8.26 -6.91 -9.82
N VAL A 40 8.78 -8.08 -10.19
CA VAL A 40 9.24 -8.36 -11.55
C VAL A 40 8.13 -9.10 -12.28
N VAL A 41 7.84 -8.66 -13.50
CA VAL A 41 6.84 -9.33 -14.35
C VAL A 41 7.39 -10.70 -14.75
N GLN A 42 6.58 -11.74 -14.52
CA GLN A 42 6.94 -13.12 -14.90
C GLN A 42 6.21 -13.56 -16.19
N GLU A 43 4.97 -13.12 -16.38
CA GLU A 43 4.15 -13.45 -17.54
C GLU A 43 3.14 -12.31 -17.77
N MET A 44 2.82 -12.04 -19.04
CA MET A 44 1.75 -11.13 -19.43
C MET A 44 0.78 -11.87 -20.33
N THR A 45 -0.50 -11.49 -20.31
CA THR A 45 -1.48 -11.99 -21.28
C THR A 45 -2.00 -10.81 -22.09
N VAL A 46 -1.84 -10.86 -23.41
CA VAL A 46 -2.32 -9.84 -24.35
C VAL A 46 -3.23 -10.55 -25.34
N ASP A 47 -4.49 -10.12 -25.43
CA ASP A 47 -5.51 -10.72 -26.30
C ASP A 47 -5.63 -12.26 -26.16
N GLY A 48 -5.53 -12.75 -24.92
CA GLY A 48 -5.58 -14.18 -24.61
C GLY A 48 -4.29 -14.96 -24.90
N THR A 49 -3.26 -14.31 -25.42
CA THR A 49 -1.95 -14.92 -25.68
C THR A 49 -1.01 -14.62 -24.52
N LYS A 50 -0.42 -15.67 -23.94
CA LYS A 50 0.63 -15.54 -22.92
C LYS A 50 1.96 -15.13 -23.57
N ILE A 51 2.58 -14.11 -23.02
CA ILE A 51 3.84 -13.54 -23.46
C ILE A 51 4.77 -13.51 -22.24
N GLN A 52 5.97 -14.05 -22.43
CA GLN A 52 7.03 -13.96 -21.43
C GLN A 52 7.85 -12.69 -21.71
N PRO A 53 8.22 -11.92 -20.68
CA PRO A 53 9.15 -10.81 -20.85
C PRO A 53 10.47 -11.32 -21.44
N ILE A 54 11.11 -10.51 -22.29
CA ILE A 54 12.50 -10.77 -22.66
C ILE A 54 13.37 -10.51 -21.42
N ASP A 55 14.29 -11.41 -21.10
CA ASP A 55 15.10 -11.34 -19.87
C ASP A 55 15.84 -10.00 -19.73
N SER A 56 16.26 -9.38 -20.85
CA SER A 56 16.94 -8.09 -20.85
C SER A 56 16.05 -6.88 -20.55
N ALA A 57 14.72 -7.00 -20.70
CA ALA A 57 13.78 -5.92 -20.45
C ALA A 57 13.44 -5.75 -18.97
N MET A 58 13.62 -6.81 -18.16
CA MET A 58 13.30 -6.89 -16.73
C MET A 58 12.17 -5.94 -16.27
N PRO A 59 10.92 -6.10 -16.78
CA PRO A 59 9.88 -5.18 -16.43
C PRO A 59 9.60 -5.25 -14.93
N VAL A 60 9.65 -4.10 -14.26
CA VAL A 60 9.57 -3.99 -12.80
C VAL A 60 8.52 -2.96 -12.40
N ALA A 61 7.85 -3.20 -11.29
CA ALA A 61 6.95 -2.28 -10.61
C ALA A 61 7.37 -2.14 -9.14
N ASN A 62 7.53 -0.91 -8.67
CA ASN A 62 7.87 -0.56 -7.29
C ASN A 62 6.73 0.27 -6.73
N PHE A 63 6.21 -0.11 -5.56
CA PHE A 63 5.12 0.58 -4.88
C PHE A 63 5.67 1.20 -3.60
N VAL A 64 5.75 2.53 -3.56
CA VAL A 64 6.30 3.27 -2.42
C VAL A 64 5.51 4.55 -2.22
N GLU A 65 4.98 4.73 -1.01
CA GLU A 65 4.33 5.97 -0.54
C GLU A 65 3.24 6.48 -1.51
N GLY A 66 2.43 5.57 -2.05
CA GLY A 66 1.35 5.91 -2.99
C GLY A 66 1.83 6.24 -4.42
N THR A 67 3.11 6.01 -4.73
CA THR A 67 3.68 6.13 -6.07
C THR A 67 4.12 4.78 -6.62
N VAL A 68 3.60 4.42 -7.80
CA VAL A 68 4.07 3.28 -8.57
C VAL A 68 5.12 3.77 -9.56
N SER A 69 6.24 3.06 -9.67
CA SER A 69 7.30 3.40 -10.60
C SER A 69 8.03 2.18 -11.11
N GLY A 70 8.67 2.28 -12.27
CA GLY A 70 9.50 1.19 -12.76
C GLY A 70 9.87 1.32 -14.21
N VAL A 71 10.13 0.16 -14.81
CA VAL A 71 10.56 0.02 -16.20
C VAL A 71 9.64 -0.99 -16.88
N ALA A 72 9.12 -0.65 -18.06
CA ALA A 72 8.29 -1.50 -18.90
C ALA A 72 9.06 -1.91 -20.17
N GLY A 73 10.29 -2.41 -19.97
CA GLY A 73 11.25 -2.66 -21.05
C GLY A 73 12.13 -1.46 -21.35
N CYS A 74 11.96 -0.82 -22.51
CA CYS A 74 12.80 0.33 -22.89
C CYS A 74 12.45 1.61 -22.12
N ASN A 75 11.23 1.70 -21.61
CA ASN A 75 10.69 2.92 -21.05
C ASN A 75 10.53 2.85 -19.54
N SER A 76 10.91 3.94 -18.88
CA SER A 76 10.59 4.15 -17.47
C SER A 76 9.20 4.77 -17.35
N TYR A 77 8.52 4.48 -16.24
CA TYR A 77 7.20 5.03 -15.94
C TYR A 77 7.05 5.38 -14.45
N SER A 78 6.15 6.31 -14.15
CA SER A 78 5.73 6.63 -12.79
C SER A 78 4.32 7.21 -12.73
N GLY A 79 3.63 7.04 -11.60
CA GLY A 79 2.34 7.66 -11.33
C GLY A 79 1.81 7.29 -9.95
N SER A 80 0.61 7.75 -9.63
CA SER A 80 -0.02 7.45 -8.33
C SER A 80 -0.67 6.06 -8.31
N TYR A 81 -0.79 5.48 -7.12
CA TYR A 81 -1.70 4.36 -6.87
C TYR A 81 -2.43 4.52 -5.54
N THR A 82 -3.57 3.84 -5.42
CA THR A 82 -4.29 3.65 -4.16
C THR A 82 -4.61 2.16 -3.97
N ILE A 83 -4.70 1.72 -2.72
CA ILE A 83 -5.09 0.36 -2.34
C ILE A 83 -6.41 0.44 -1.57
N ASP A 84 -7.39 -0.36 -1.97
CA ASP A 84 -8.66 -0.55 -1.26
C ASP A 84 -8.95 -2.05 -1.13
N GLY A 85 -8.69 -2.61 0.06
CA GLY A 85 -8.69 -4.06 0.28
C GLY A 85 -7.73 -4.77 -0.68
N ASP A 86 -8.26 -5.68 -1.49
CA ASP A 86 -7.50 -6.46 -2.48
C ASP A 86 -7.41 -5.77 -3.86
N ALA A 87 -7.91 -4.54 -3.99
CA ALA A 87 -7.91 -3.79 -5.24
C ALA A 87 -6.82 -2.72 -5.26
N ILE A 88 -6.10 -2.64 -6.37
CA ILE A 88 -5.13 -1.58 -6.66
C ILE A 88 -5.70 -0.72 -7.78
N THR A 89 -5.77 0.59 -7.57
CA THR A 89 -6.10 1.56 -8.62
C THR A 89 -4.84 2.31 -9.01
N ILE A 90 -4.49 2.27 -10.29
CA ILE A 90 -3.36 3.02 -10.86
C ILE A 90 -3.90 4.32 -11.48
N GLY A 91 -3.33 5.45 -11.08
CA GLY A 91 -3.65 6.76 -11.64
C GLY A 91 -2.98 7.01 -13.00
N PRO A 92 -3.04 8.25 -13.50
CA PRO A 92 -2.34 8.63 -14.72
C PRO A 92 -0.83 8.36 -14.60
N LEU A 93 -0.25 7.75 -15.65
CA LEU A 93 1.18 7.46 -15.73
C LEU A 93 1.89 8.47 -16.64
N ALA A 94 3.06 8.92 -16.21
CA ALA A 94 4.07 9.48 -17.09
C ALA A 94 5.02 8.36 -17.55
N ALA A 95 5.48 8.43 -18.80
CA ALA A 95 6.44 7.48 -19.36
C ALA A 95 7.40 8.17 -20.33
N THR A 96 8.59 7.59 -20.50
CA THR A 96 9.54 7.97 -21.56
C THR A 96 9.15 7.34 -22.91
N LEU A 97 9.75 7.80 -24.02
CA LEU A 97 9.63 7.21 -25.35
C LEU A 97 10.97 6.65 -25.85
#